data_AF-A0A1I7Y8K5-F1
#
_entry.id   AF-A0A1I7Y8K5-F1
#
_cell.length_a   1.000
_cell.length_b   1.000
_cell.length_c   1.000
_cell.angle_alpha   90.00
_cell.angle_beta   90.00
_cell.angle_gamma   90.00
#
_symmetry.space_group_name_H-M   'P 1'
#
loop_
_entity.id
_entity.type
_entity.pdbx_description
1 polymer ?
#
loop_
_entity_poly.entity_id
_entity_poly.type
_entity_poly.pdbx_seq_one_letter_code
_entity_poly.pdbx_strand_id
1 'polypeptide(L)'
;LLLTANTILCCTPLFIVSLFKLCLPFAAAQRVTDELMRHIHEAWISNNKGWMNLVGRTRWDIEGLAGLDYQHSYLVTSNHQSWVDIMVLQYVLNRRIRPLKFFLKQVLIWVPVIGLAWWALGFPFMKRYSKAYLAKHPEKQGKDLQTTRRTCARFRGKPTAIFNFAE
;
A
#
# COMPACT_ATOMS: atom_id res chain seq x y z
N LEU A 1 -15.66 -1.75 16.78
CA LEU A 1 -14.95 -1.05 17.87
C LEU A 1 -13.49 -1.51 17.99
N LEU A 2 -13.21 -2.79 18.26
CA LEU A 2 -11.83 -3.29 18.38
C LEU A 2 -10.94 -3.03 17.15
N LEU A 3 -11.45 -3.29 15.94
CA LEU A 3 -10.69 -3.03 14.70
C LEU A 3 -10.38 -1.53 14.51
N THR A 4 -11.31 -0.65 14.90
CA THR A 4 -11.14 0.80 14.85
C THR A 4 -10.09 1.25 15.85
N ALA A 5 -10.17 0.80 17.11
CA ALA A 5 -9.19 1.11 18.14
C ALA A 5 -7.79 0.62 17.74
N ASN A 6 -7.71 -0.60 17.23
CA ASN A 6 -6.48 -1.16 16.69
C ASN A 6 -5.89 -0.32 15.55
N THR A 7 -6.74 0.08 14.60
CA THR A 7 -6.33 0.95 13.48
C THR A 7 -5.78 2.28 13.99
N ILE A 8 -6.46 2.91 14.94
CA ILE A 8 -5.99 4.17 15.53
C ILE A 8 -4.64 3.95 16.21
N LEU A 9 -4.50 2.89 17.02
CA LEU A 9 -3.26 2.55 17.71
C LEU A 9 -2.10 2.33 16.74
N CYS A 10 -2.31 1.66 15.60
CA CYS A 10 -1.28 1.47 14.58
C CYS A 10 -0.97 2.75 13.80
N CYS A 11 -1.96 3.61 13.55
CA CYS A 11 -1.78 4.87 12.83
C CYS A 11 -1.08 5.94 13.68
N THR A 12 -1.23 5.94 15.00
CA THR A 12 -0.59 6.92 15.90
C THR A 12 0.94 6.97 15.74
N PRO A 13 1.71 5.87 15.89
CA PRO A 13 3.15 5.91 15.68
C PRO A 13 3.51 6.25 14.24
N LEU A 14 2.70 5.82 13.26
CA LEU A 14 2.91 6.16 11.86
C LEU A 14 2.85 7.68 11.64
N PHE A 15 1.86 8.36 12.21
CA PHE A 15 1.72 9.80 12.08
C PHE A 15 2.80 10.58 12.83
N ILE A 16 3.21 10.10 14.00
CA ILE A 16 4.34 10.69 14.74
C ILE A 16 5.61 10.65 13.87
N VAL A 17 5.95 9.49 13.31
CA VAL A 17 7.12 9.35 12.43
C VAL A 17 6.97 10.18 11.15
N SER A 18 5.75 10.26 10.60
CA SER A 18 5.47 11.09 9.42
C SER A 18 5.68 12.58 9.68
N LEU A 19 5.33 13.06 10.87
CA LEU A 19 5.57 14.43 11.29
C LEU A 19 7.07 14.72 11.40
N PHE A 20 7.84 13.82 12.04
CA PHE A 20 9.31 13.94 12.07
C PHE A 20 9.92 13.95 10.68
N LYS A 21 9.44 13.09 9.78
CA LYS A 21 9.87 13.07 8.38
C LYS A 21 9.59 14.39 7.67
N LEU A 22 8.48 15.06 7.98
CA LEU A 22 8.15 16.36 7.39
C LEU A 22 9.04 17.48 7.94
N CYS A 23 9.31 17.47 9.24
CA CYS A 23 10.15 18.47 9.92
C CYS A 23 11.65 18.30 9.64
N LEU A 24 12.10 17.10 9.27
CA LEU A 24 13.53 16.76 9.09
C LEU A 24 13.81 16.35 7.63
N PRO A 25 13.97 17.32 6.69
CA PRO A 25 14.05 17.03 5.25
C PRO A 25 15.42 16.52 4.76
N PHE A 26 16.39 16.28 5.66
CA PHE A 26 17.72 15.81 5.27
C PHE A 26 17.78 14.29 5.05
N ALA A 27 18.69 13.86 4.16
CA ALA A 27 18.71 12.50 3.63
C ALA A 27 18.80 11.39 4.69
N ALA A 28 19.57 11.58 5.76
CA ALA A 28 19.69 10.59 6.83
C ALA A 28 18.36 10.40 7.58
N ALA A 29 17.69 11.49 8.00
CA ALA A 29 16.39 11.41 8.64
C ALA A 29 15.33 10.81 7.71
N GLN A 30 15.32 11.15 6.42
CA GLN A 30 14.41 10.55 5.45
C GLN A 30 14.58 9.03 5.35
N ARG A 31 15.83 8.52 5.35
CA ARG A 31 16.10 7.07 5.32
C ARG A 31 15.61 6.37 6.59
N VAL A 32 15.92 6.93 7.76
CA VAL A 32 15.51 6.35 9.05
C VAL A 32 13.99 6.35 9.18
N THR A 33 13.35 7.47 8.86
CA THR A 33 11.87 7.57 8.91
C THR A 33 11.21 6.67 7.88
N ASP A 34 11.73 6.56 6.64
CA ASP A 34 11.25 5.59 5.63
C ASP A 34 11.26 4.16 6.20
N GLU A 35 12.35 3.77 6.86
CA GLU A 35 12.51 2.44 7.42
C GLU A 35 11.60 2.19 8.63
N LEU A 36 11.47 3.17 9.52
CA LEU A 36 10.53 3.10 10.65
C LEU A 36 9.08 2.99 10.16
N MET A 37 8.67 3.81 9.20
CA MET A 37 7.31 3.76 8.62
C MET A 37 7.04 2.40 7.96
N ARG A 38 8.05 1.83 7.29
CA ARG A 38 7.97 0.48 6.71
C ARG A 38 7.75 -0.58 7.80
N HIS A 39 8.53 -0.56 8.88
CA HIS A 39 8.35 -1.49 9.99
C HIS A 39 6.99 -1.35 10.67
N ILE A 40 6.51 -0.11 10.86
CA ILE A 40 5.16 0.16 11.40
C ILE A 40 4.09 -0.44 10.48
N HIS A 41 4.23 -0.28 9.15
CA HIS A 41 3.29 -0.85 8.18
C HIS A 41 3.27 -2.40 8.25
N GLU A 42 4.43 -3.05 8.31
CA GLU A 42 4.52 -4.51 8.45
C GLU A 42 3.99 -5.02 9.79
N ALA A 43 4.24 -4.28 10.88
CA ALA A 43 3.70 -4.59 12.19
C ALA A 43 2.17 -4.48 12.19
N TRP A 44 1.62 -3.45 11.55
CA TRP A 44 0.19 -3.30 11.38
C TRP A 44 -0.41 -4.45 10.56
N ILE A 45 0.22 -4.87 9.45
CA ILE A 45 -0.21 -6.04 8.69
C ILE A 45 -0.12 -7.33 9.53
N SER A 46 0.94 -7.50 10.32
CA SER A 46 1.11 -8.66 11.20
C SER A 46 0.02 -8.73 12.27
N ASN A 47 -0.33 -7.58 12.84
CA ASN A 47 -1.45 -7.47 13.76
C ASN A 47 -2.78 -7.76 13.05
N ASN A 48 -2.93 -7.32 11.79
CA ASN A 48 -4.11 -7.63 11.00
C ASN A 48 -4.28 -9.14 10.80
N LYS A 49 -3.19 -9.81 10.44
CA LYS A 49 -3.11 -11.26 10.39
C LYS A 49 -3.47 -11.92 11.72
N GLY A 50 -3.05 -11.34 12.85
CA GLY A 50 -3.42 -11.79 14.19
C GLY A 50 -4.94 -11.81 14.41
N TRP A 51 -5.64 -10.70 14.13
CA TRP A 51 -7.10 -10.69 14.27
C TRP A 51 -7.80 -11.63 13.29
N MET A 52 -7.29 -11.77 12.05
CA MET A 52 -7.86 -12.69 11.06
C MET A 52 -7.81 -14.15 11.55
N ASN A 53 -6.70 -14.54 12.17
CA ASN A 53 -6.54 -15.87 12.75
C ASN A 53 -7.44 -16.10 13.98
N LEU A 54 -7.77 -15.04 14.73
CA LEU A 54 -8.63 -15.14 15.91
C LEU A 54 -10.11 -15.26 15.53
N VAL A 55 -10.55 -14.53 14.49
CA VAL A 55 -11.96 -14.47 14.09
C VAL A 55 -12.33 -15.60 13.13
N GLY A 56 -11.43 -15.99 12.23
CA GLY A 56 -11.69 -16.97 11.18
C GLY A 56 -10.85 -18.24 11.33
N ARG A 57 -11.44 -19.38 10.97
CA ARG A 57 -10.71 -20.64 10.71
C ARG A 57 -10.46 -20.80 9.22
N THR A 58 -9.70 -19.87 8.63
CA THR A 58 -9.36 -19.94 7.20
C THR A 58 -8.30 -21.00 6.96
N ARG A 59 -8.63 -22.02 6.15
CA ARG A 59 -7.65 -22.98 5.63
C ARG A 59 -7.01 -22.39 4.38
N TRP A 60 -5.69 -22.25 4.41
CA TRP A 60 -4.91 -21.73 3.30
C TRP A 60 -4.30 -22.88 2.51
N ASP A 61 -4.51 -22.87 1.20
CA ASP A 61 -3.78 -23.70 0.24
C ASP A 61 -2.93 -22.76 -0.61
N ILE A 62 -1.62 -22.76 -0.37
CA ILE A 62 -0.70 -21.76 -0.95
C ILE A 62 0.57 -22.47 -1.39
N GLU A 63 0.91 -22.29 -2.65
CA GLU A 63 2.14 -22.78 -3.26
C GLU A 63 3.02 -21.62 -3.73
N GLY A 64 4.30 -21.91 -4.03
CA GLY A 64 5.18 -20.94 -4.68
C GLY A 64 5.69 -19.78 -3.82
N LEU A 65 5.61 -19.87 -2.48
CA LEU A 65 6.19 -18.86 -1.58
C LEU A 65 7.71 -18.98 -1.41
N ALA A 66 8.28 -20.12 -1.80
CA ALA A 66 9.72 -20.35 -1.76
C ALA A 66 10.43 -19.47 -2.81
N GLY A 67 11.58 -18.91 -2.46
CA GLY A 67 12.36 -18.04 -3.35
C GLY A 67 11.92 -16.58 -3.39
N LEU A 68 10.87 -16.19 -2.67
CA LEU A 68 10.57 -14.77 -2.44
C LEU A 68 11.69 -14.13 -1.59
N ASP A 69 12.36 -13.15 -2.19
CA ASP A 69 13.39 -12.33 -1.57
C ASP A 69 12.86 -10.93 -1.26
N TYR A 70 12.94 -10.54 0.00
CA TYR A 70 12.54 -9.24 0.52
C TYR A 70 13.32 -8.04 -0.07
N GLN A 71 14.50 -8.28 -0.65
CA GLN A 71 15.33 -7.25 -1.28
C GLN A 71 15.05 -7.07 -2.78
N HIS A 72 14.14 -7.84 -3.37
CA HIS A 72 13.73 -7.67 -4.76
C HIS A 72 12.45 -6.85 -4.91
N SER A 73 12.26 -6.31 -6.11
CA SER A 73 11.03 -5.65 -6.52
C SER A 73 10.12 -6.64 -7.24
N TYR A 74 8.81 -6.56 -6.96
CA TYR A 74 7.81 -7.47 -7.51
C TYR A 74 6.65 -6.69 -8.11
N LEU A 75 6.13 -7.18 -9.24
CA LEU A 75 4.78 -6.87 -9.71
C LEU A 75 3.91 -8.06 -9.34
N VAL A 76 3.05 -7.88 -8.34
CA VAL A 76 2.10 -8.89 -7.89
C VAL A 76 0.79 -8.66 -8.63
N THR A 77 0.23 -9.71 -9.23
CA THR A 77 -1.04 -9.65 -9.95
C THR A 77 -1.98 -10.75 -9.51
N SER A 78 -3.28 -10.44 -9.52
CA SER A 78 -4.34 -11.44 -9.31
C SER A 78 -5.59 -11.04 -10.09
N ASN A 79 -6.53 -11.99 -10.20
CA ASN A 79 -7.93 -11.67 -10.46
C ASN A 79 -8.53 -10.90 -9.28
N HIS A 80 -9.68 -10.24 -9.48
CA HIS A 80 -10.41 -9.56 -8.42
C HIS A 80 -11.67 -10.34 -8.07
N GLN A 81 -11.84 -10.66 -6.79
CA GLN A 81 -13.00 -11.38 -6.28
C GLN A 81 -13.72 -10.56 -5.23
N SER A 82 -12.97 -9.86 -4.36
CA SER A 82 -13.55 -9.10 -3.28
C SER A 82 -12.60 -8.03 -2.74
N TRP A 83 -13.11 -7.14 -1.89
CA TRP A 83 -12.24 -6.21 -1.16
C TRP A 83 -11.28 -6.93 -0.19
N VAL A 84 -11.58 -8.18 0.19
CA VAL A 84 -10.75 -9.00 1.10
C VAL A 84 -9.44 -9.43 0.42
N ASP A 85 -9.36 -9.42 -0.91
CA ASP A 85 -8.18 -9.83 -1.68
C ASP A 85 -6.90 -9.12 -1.21
N ILE A 86 -6.99 -7.83 -0.89
CA ILE A 86 -5.85 -7.05 -0.37
C ILE A 86 -5.42 -7.58 1.00
N MET A 87 -6.37 -7.91 1.88
CA MET A 87 -6.06 -8.49 3.19
C MET A 87 -5.43 -9.87 3.07
N VAL A 88 -5.90 -10.69 2.12
CA VAL A 88 -5.30 -12.00 1.81
C VAL A 88 -3.85 -11.84 1.34
N LEU A 89 -3.61 -10.97 0.36
CA LEU A 89 -2.27 -10.75 -0.18
C LEU A 89 -1.32 -10.21 0.89
N GLN A 90 -1.79 -9.26 1.70
CA GLN A 90 -1.05 -8.78 2.86
C GLN A 90 -0.78 -9.91 3.86
N TYR A 91 -1.76 -10.76 4.17
CA TYR A 91 -1.60 -11.89 5.09
C TYR A 91 -0.50 -12.87 4.64
N VAL A 92 -0.49 -13.20 3.34
CA VAL A 92 0.39 -14.21 2.75
C VAL A 92 1.81 -13.68 2.51
N LEU A 93 1.92 -12.44 1.99
CA LEU A 93 3.17 -11.90 1.46
C LEU A 93 3.93 -10.99 2.45
N ASN A 94 3.30 -10.59 3.57
CA ASN A 94 3.95 -9.72 4.55
C ASN A 94 5.28 -10.31 5.04
N ARG A 95 6.32 -9.46 5.07
CA ARG A 95 7.71 -9.80 5.43
C ARG A 95 8.41 -10.82 4.53
N ARG A 96 7.75 -11.37 3.51
CA ARG A 96 8.39 -12.17 2.43
C ARG A 96 8.85 -11.28 1.28
N ILE A 97 8.06 -10.26 0.99
CA ILE A 97 8.39 -9.16 0.07
C ILE A 97 8.16 -7.82 0.77
N ARG A 98 8.64 -6.73 0.16
CA ARG A 98 8.37 -5.37 0.65
C ARG A 98 6.85 -5.13 0.72
N PRO A 99 6.37 -4.28 1.66
CA PRO A 99 4.94 -4.06 1.82
C PRO A 99 4.27 -3.64 0.51
N LEU A 100 3.17 -4.32 0.19
CA LEU A 100 2.41 -4.11 -1.04
C LEU A 100 1.94 -2.66 -1.15
N LYS A 101 2.26 -2.05 -2.29
CA LYS A 101 1.67 -0.78 -2.72
C LYS A 101 0.69 -1.05 -3.85
N PHE A 102 -0.46 -0.40 -3.81
CA PHE A 102 -1.45 -0.48 -4.87
C PHE A 102 -1.93 0.93 -5.24
N PHE A 103 -2.47 1.05 -6.44
CA PHE A 103 -3.00 2.30 -6.96
C PHE A 103 -4.38 2.58 -6.37
N LEU A 104 -4.42 3.51 -5.41
CA LEU A 104 -5.64 3.93 -4.73
C LEU A 104 -6.44 4.89 -5.61
N LYS A 105 -7.77 4.80 -5.57
CA LYS A 105 -8.63 5.85 -6.16
C LYS A 105 -8.42 7.15 -5.39
N GLN A 106 -8.34 8.28 -6.09
CA GLN A 106 -8.10 9.57 -5.43
C GLN A 106 -9.11 9.91 -4.32
N VAL A 107 -10.37 9.49 -4.45
CA VAL A 107 -11.41 9.71 -3.43
C VAL A 107 -11.06 9.10 -2.07
N LEU A 108 -10.20 8.07 -2.03
CA LEU A 108 -9.82 7.39 -0.80
C LEU A 108 -8.91 8.23 0.11
N ILE A 109 -8.34 9.34 -0.39
CA ILE A 109 -7.58 10.26 0.45
C ILE A 109 -8.45 10.93 1.52
N TRP A 110 -9.76 11.02 1.27
CA TRP A 110 -10.73 11.65 2.17
C TRP A 110 -11.28 10.70 3.24
N VAL A 111 -10.89 9.42 3.22
CA VAL A 111 -11.28 8.47 4.27
C VAL A 111 -10.57 8.88 5.58
N PRO A 112 -11.30 9.15 6.67
CA PRO A 112 -10.69 9.57 7.93
C PRO A 112 -9.64 8.59 8.42
N VAL A 113 -8.51 9.11 8.90
CA VAL A 113 -7.33 8.36 9.40
C VAL A 113 -6.63 7.55 8.31
N ILE A 114 -7.30 6.58 7.69
CA ILE A 114 -6.71 5.66 6.72
C ILE A 114 -6.22 6.38 5.45
N GLY A 115 -6.96 7.37 4.94
CA GLY A 115 -6.55 8.15 3.77
C GLY A 115 -5.21 8.86 3.99
N LEU A 116 -5.04 9.45 5.17
CA LEU A 116 -3.79 10.08 5.61
C LEU A 116 -2.67 9.04 5.82
N ALA A 117 -2.98 7.87 6.38
CA ALA A 117 -2.02 6.79 6.56
C ALA A 117 -1.44 6.28 5.23
N TRP A 118 -2.30 6.07 4.23
CA TRP A 118 -1.86 5.71 2.88
C TRP A 118 -1.01 6.79 2.23
N TRP A 119 -1.41 8.06 2.37
CA TRP A 119 -0.62 9.19 1.87
C TRP A 119 0.77 9.23 2.53
N ALA A 120 0.83 9.09 3.86
CA ALA A 120 2.07 9.07 4.62
C ALA A 120 3.00 7.92 4.19
N LEU A 121 2.46 6.72 4.00
CA LEU A 121 3.19 5.55 3.50
C LEU A 121 3.60 5.66 2.02
N GLY A 122 3.21 6.75 1.35
CA GLY A 122 3.55 7.03 -0.04
C GLY A 122 2.86 6.05 -1.01
N PHE A 123 1.59 5.74 -0.76
CA PHE A 123 0.75 5.04 -1.73
C PHE A 123 0.37 5.99 -2.88
N PRO A 124 0.35 5.49 -4.13
CA PRO A 124 -0.10 6.29 -5.25
C PRO A 124 -1.62 6.44 -5.29
N PHE A 125 -2.07 7.69 -5.37
CA PHE A 125 -3.47 8.03 -5.61
C PHE A 125 -3.66 8.41 -7.09
N MET A 126 -4.58 7.72 -7.76
CA MET A 126 -4.85 7.86 -9.18
C MET A 126 -6.24 8.43 -9.44
N LYS A 127 -6.33 9.27 -10.48
CA LYS A 127 -7.60 9.74 -11.04
C LYS A 127 -8.00 8.81 -12.19
N ARG A 128 -8.98 7.95 -11.96
CA ARG A 128 -9.57 7.16 -13.05
C ARG A 128 -10.63 8.00 -13.76
N TYR A 129 -10.44 8.25 -15.05
CA TYR A 129 -11.40 8.94 -15.89
C TYR A 129 -12.32 7.92 -16.58
N SER A 130 -13.63 8.19 -16.62
CA SER A 130 -14.56 7.33 -17.37
C SER A 130 -14.42 7.56 -18.88
N LYS A 131 -14.79 6.56 -19.69
CA LYS A 131 -14.77 6.68 -21.16
C LYS A 131 -15.60 7.89 -21.65
N ALA A 132 -16.79 8.09 -21.07
CA ALA A 132 -17.65 9.23 -21.39
C ALA A 132 -17.01 10.59 -21.05
N TYR A 133 -16.25 10.66 -19.95
CA TYR A 133 -15.52 11.87 -19.58
C TYR A 133 -14.34 12.12 -20.54
N LEU A 134 -13.59 11.08 -20.90
CA LEU A 134 -12.46 11.19 -21.85
C LEU A 134 -12.89 11.51 -23.27
N ALA A 135 -14.12 11.16 -23.66
CA ALA A 135 -14.70 11.56 -24.94
C ALA A 135 -14.98 13.07 -25.00
N LYS A 136 -15.36 13.68 -23.88
CA LYS A 136 -15.57 15.13 -23.75
C LYS A 136 -14.28 15.90 -23.50
N HIS A 137 -13.28 15.25 -22.91
CA HIS A 137 -12.00 15.83 -22.50
C HIS A 137 -10.80 15.02 -23.05
N PRO A 138 -10.54 15.06 -24.36
CA PRO A 138 -9.45 14.32 -24.99
C PRO A 138 -8.07 14.70 -24.44
N GLU A 139 -7.88 15.93 -23.94
CA GLU A 139 -6.65 16.40 -23.30
C GLU A 139 -6.30 15.69 -21.98
N LYS A 140 -7.25 14.93 -21.42
CA LYS A 140 -7.05 14.11 -20.21
C LYS A 140 -6.65 12.67 -20.55
N GLN A 141 -6.74 12.26 -21.82
CA GLN A 141 -6.29 10.94 -22.26
C GLN A 141 -4.79 10.80 -22.00
N GLY A 142 -4.37 9.62 -21.52
CA GLY A 142 -2.97 9.34 -21.21
C GLY A 142 -2.41 9.98 -19.92
N LYS A 143 -3.11 10.90 -19.26
CA LYS A 143 -2.64 11.49 -17.97
C LYS A 143 -2.49 10.46 -16.85
N ASP A 144 -3.33 9.44 -16.84
CA ASP A 144 -3.26 8.34 -15.87
C ASP A 144 -1.96 7.53 -16.03
N LEU A 145 -1.59 7.22 -17.28
CA LEU A 145 -0.32 6.55 -17.61
C LEU A 145 0.89 7.39 -17.23
N GLN A 146 0.87 8.70 -17.51
CA GLN A 146 1.94 9.62 -17.11
C GLN A 146 2.12 9.69 -15.59
N THR A 147 1.00 9.75 -14.85
CA THR A 147 1.01 9.76 -13.38
C THR A 147 1.56 8.45 -12.82
N THR A 148 1.19 7.31 -13.43
CA THR A 148 1.71 5.99 -13.09
C THR A 148 3.22 5.94 -13.32
N ARG A 149 3.71 6.35 -14.50
CA ARG A 149 5.15 6.40 -14.81
C ARG A 149 5.93 7.27 -13.83
N ARG A 150 5.41 8.46 -13.49
CA ARG A 150 6.04 9.36 -12.51
C ARG A 150 6.10 8.73 -11.12
N THR A 151 5.06 7.99 -10.72
CA THR A 151 5.05 7.25 -9.46
C THR A 151 6.10 6.14 -9.47
N CYS A 152 6.11 5.29 -10.50
CA CYS A 152 7.07 4.19 -10.61
C CYS A 152 8.51 4.69 -10.64
N ALA A 153 8.77 5.87 -11.22
CA ALA A 153 10.10 6.49 -11.17
C ALA A 153 10.59 6.76 -9.73
N ARG A 154 9.70 7.05 -8.77
CA ARG A 154 10.05 7.24 -7.35
C ARG A 154 10.48 5.93 -6.65
N PHE A 155 10.15 4.79 -7.23
CA PHE A 155 10.51 3.47 -6.73
C PHE A 155 11.82 2.95 -7.36
N ARG A 156 12.39 3.67 -8.34
CA ARG A 156 13.64 3.27 -8.98
C ARG A 156 14.76 3.16 -7.93
N GLY A 157 15.46 2.03 -7.93
CA GLY A 157 16.56 1.75 -7.00
C GLY A 157 16.13 1.41 -5.56
N LYS A 158 14.82 1.27 -5.29
CA LYS A 158 14.30 0.80 -4.00
C LYS A 158 13.46 -0.47 -4.20
N PRO A 159 13.76 -1.57 -3.48
CA PRO A 159 12.92 -2.76 -3.50
C PRO A 159 11.46 -2.39 -3.19
N THR A 160 10.55 -2.70 -4.11
CA THR A 160 9.14 -2.33 -4.01
C THR A 160 8.26 -3.44 -4.57
N ALA A 161 7.19 -3.78 -3.85
CA ALA A 161 6.14 -4.64 -4.37
C ALA A 161 4.94 -3.79 -4.80
N ILE A 162 4.60 -3.81 -6.08
CA ILE A 162 3.40 -3.16 -6.61
C ILE A 162 2.37 -4.24 -6.89
N PHE A 163 1.16 -4.03 -6.40
CA PHE A 163 0.02 -4.92 -6.65
C PHE A 163 -0.94 -4.29 -7.66
N ASN A 164 -1.38 -5.09 -8.64
CA ASN A 164 -2.39 -4.71 -9.61
C ASN A 164 -3.36 -5.86 -9.90
N PHE A 165 -4.65 -5.55 -10.01
CA PHE A 165 -5.62 -6.48 -10.58
C PHE A 165 -5.48 -6.48 -12.10
N ALA A 166 -5.35 -7.66 -12.71
CA ALA A 166 -5.07 -7.79 -14.15
C ALA A 166 -6.32 -7.68 -15.05
N GLU A 167 -7.49 -7.47 -14.45
CA GLU A 167 -8.81 -7.35 -15.10
C GLU A 167 -9.10 -5.95 -15.67
#